data_AF-A0A7S3NU77-F1
#
_entry.id   AF-A0A7S3NU77-F1
#
_cell.length_a   1.000
_cell.length_b   1.000
_cell.length_c   1.000
_cell.angle_alpha   90.00
_cell.angle_beta   90.00
_cell.angle_gamma   90.00
#
_symmetry.space_group_name_H-M   'P 1'
#
loop_
_entity.id
_entity.type
_entity.pdbx_description
1 polymer ?
#
loop_
_entity_poly.entity_id
_entity_poly.type
_entity_poly.pdbx_seq_one_letter_code
_entity_poly.pdbx_strand_id
1 'polypeptide(L)'
;SWYYIVADNKKWIPPLDYVFITTNFYNEDLFFRYLSSIYHAMVLLAGNDLGPRGQLQLFFTTVALGAGAIINANIIGELAVILTKMNRKSTNFQTKLDTANDAMRNLGLPEKLQVEITGFLTYSKSLLESQQELEEFLYMISPSSRQKVLKFMFTTALMDNPIFQGSQVVIDFVSARLDTKILLPEYIVVTQGEMGDC
;
A
#
# COMPACT_ATOMS: atom_id res chain seq x y z
N SER A 1 21.72 -15.60 26.23
CA SER A 1 21.46 -17.05 26.47
C SER A 1 22.47 -17.95 25.77
N TRP A 2 22.72 -17.82 24.46
CA TRP A 2 23.71 -18.63 23.73
C TRP A 2 25.11 -18.63 24.36
N TYR A 3 25.63 -17.44 24.69
CA TYR A 3 26.94 -17.29 25.35
C TYR A 3 27.10 -18.15 26.61
N TYR A 4 26.09 -18.20 27.47
CA TYR A 4 26.14 -19.00 28.70
C TYR A 4 26.24 -20.50 28.41
N ILE A 5 25.56 -20.98 27.36
CA ILE A 5 25.57 -22.39 26.94
C ILE A 5 26.95 -22.79 26.37
N VAL A 6 27.60 -21.88 25.62
CA VAL A 6 28.92 -22.16 25.05
C VAL A 6 30.05 -21.94 26.06
N ALA A 7 29.87 -21.03 27.03
CA ALA A 7 30.85 -20.75 28.08
C ALA A 7 30.97 -21.88 29.12
N ASP A 8 29.94 -22.72 29.27
CA ASP A 8 29.92 -23.85 30.21
C ASP A 8 31.04 -24.88 29.91
N ASN A 9 31.16 -25.30 28.64
CA ASN A 9 32.14 -26.30 28.23
C ASN A 9 33.29 -25.74 27.37
N LYS A 10 33.18 -24.49 26.90
CA LYS A 10 34.14 -23.80 26.01
C LYS A 10 34.56 -24.59 24.76
N LYS A 11 33.72 -25.54 24.32
CA LYS A 11 34.00 -26.41 23.15
C LYS A 11 33.55 -25.80 21.83
N TRP A 12 32.62 -24.85 21.88
CA TRP A 12 32.12 -24.21 20.68
C TRP A 12 33.13 -23.18 20.17
N ILE A 13 33.30 -23.13 18.86
CA ILE A 13 34.18 -22.21 18.15
C ILE A 13 33.25 -21.36 17.28
N PRO A 14 33.35 -20.02 17.30
CA PRO A 14 32.58 -19.19 16.38
C PRO A 14 32.89 -19.55 14.92
N PRO A 15 31.93 -19.47 13.99
CA PRO A 15 32.18 -19.78 12.58
C PRO A 15 33.35 -19.01 11.96
N LEU A 16 33.58 -17.78 12.40
CA LEU A 16 34.72 -16.95 11.98
C LEU A 16 36.08 -17.60 12.30
N ASP A 17 36.15 -18.36 13.39
CA ASP A 17 37.38 -18.95 13.91
C ASP A 17 37.59 -20.40 13.45
N TYR A 18 36.69 -20.96 12.64
CA TYR A 18 36.78 -22.36 12.18
C TYR A 18 38.08 -22.68 11.44
N VAL A 19 38.65 -21.71 10.74
CA VAL A 19 39.91 -21.87 10.01
C VAL A 19 41.09 -22.10 10.96
N PHE A 20 41.04 -21.53 12.17
CA PHE A 20 42.16 -21.53 13.11
C PHE A 20 42.11 -22.70 14.10
N ILE A 21 41.00 -23.47 14.14
CA ILE A 21 40.77 -24.64 15.01
C ILE A 21 40.78 -24.32 16.53
N THR A 22 41.28 -23.14 16.90
CA THR A 22 41.30 -22.57 18.24
C THR A 22 40.58 -21.23 18.23
N THR A 23 40.09 -20.78 19.39
CA THR A 23 39.36 -19.51 19.51
C THR A 23 39.81 -18.73 20.73
N ASN A 24 40.06 -17.44 20.55
CA ASN A 24 40.29 -16.49 21.64
C ASN A 24 39.00 -15.86 22.16
N PHE A 25 37.84 -16.18 21.57
CA PHE A 25 36.54 -15.62 21.91
C PHE A 25 36.23 -15.58 23.42
N TYR A 26 36.60 -16.64 24.15
CA TYR A 26 36.35 -16.74 25.60
C TYR A 26 37.28 -15.90 26.47
N ASN A 27 38.31 -15.29 25.89
CA ASN A 27 39.30 -14.45 26.57
C ASN A 27 39.20 -12.97 26.15
N GLU A 28 38.44 -12.65 25.09
CA GLU A 28 38.22 -11.28 24.60
C GLU A 28 37.50 -10.38 25.61
N ASP A 29 37.45 -9.07 25.34
CA ASP A 29 36.72 -8.14 26.20
C ASP A 29 35.21 -8.44 26.29
N LEU A 30 34.59 -8.05 27.40
CA LEU A 30 33.16 -8.24 27.65
C LEU A 30 32.29 -7.58 26.57
N PHE A 31 32.69 -6.39 26.09
CA PHE A 31 31.98 -5.71 25.02
C PHE A 31 31.95 -6.53 23.73
N PHE A 32 33.10 -7.11 23.36
CA PHE A 32 33.22 -7.96 22.17
C PHE A 32 32.35 -9.22 22.29
N ARG A 33 32.34 -9.88 23.45
CA ARG A 33 31.50 -11.07 23.69
C ARG A 33 30.01 -10.75 23.64
N TYR A 34 29.61 -9.58 24.13
CA TYR A 34 28.23 -9.13 24.07
C TYR A 34 27.77 -8.87 22.62
N LEU A 35 28.54 -8.08 21.86
CA LEU A 35 28.25 -7.83 20.45
C LEU A 35 28.23 -9.11 19.62
N SER A 36 29.20 -10.00 19.85
CA SER A 36 29.23 -11.30 19.21
C SER A 36 27.97 -12.11 19.55
N SER A 37 27.50 -12.08 20.79
CA SER A 37 26.28 -12.79 21.17
C SER A 37 25.04 -12.27 20.44
N ILE A 38 24.95 -10.96 20.23
CA ILE A 38 23.89 -10.34 19.42
C ILE A 38 24.02 -10.77 17.96
N TYR A 39 25.23 -10.74 17.41
CA TYR A 39 25.48 -11.19 16.03
C TYR A 39 25.03 -12.64 15.81
N HIS A 40 25.41 -13.56 16.71
CA HIS A 40 24.98 -14.97 16.61
C HIS A 40 23.46 -15.13 16.76
N ALA A 41 22.81 -14.31 17.59
CA ALA A 41 21.35 -14.30 17.68
C ALA A 41 20.70 -13.83 16.37
N MET A 42 21.28 -12.82 15.70
CA MET A 42 20.84 -12.37 14.38
C MET A 42 21.06 -13.43 13.29
N VAL A 43 22.18 -14.16 13.34
CA VAL A 43 22.48 -15.26 12.42
C VAL A 43 21.45 -16.39 12.56
N LEU A 44 21.14 -16.79 13.80
CA LEU A 44 20.07 -17.76 14.08
C LEU A 44 18.70 -17.26 13.64
N LEU A 45 18.39 -15.99 13.90
CA LEU A 45 17.14 -15.38 13.47
C LEU A 45 17.04 -15.37 11.94
N ALA A 46 18.13 -15.12 11.23
CA ALA A 46 18.21 -15.18 9.77
C ALA A 46 18.12 -16.62 9.22
N GLY A 47 18.07 -17.64 10.09
CA GLY A 47 17.94 -19.05 9.70
C GLY A 47 19.27 -19.75 9.41
N ASN A 48 20.40 -19.15 9.80
CA ASN A 48 21.72 -19.73 9.59
C ASN A 48 22.18 -20.52 10.82
N ASP A 49 22.90 -21.62 10.59
CA ASP A 49 23.41 -22.47 11.66
C ASP A 49 24.72 -21.91 12.27
N LEU A 50 24.90 -22.16 13.56
CA LEU A 50 26.09 -21.79 14.33
C LEU A 50 27.08 -22.94 14.51
N GLY A 51 26.75 -24.15 14.08
CA GLY A 51 27.59 -25.34 14.22
C GLY A 51 27.78 -25.79 15.68
N PRO A 52 26.71 -26.20 16.38
CA PRO A 52 26.78 -26.68 17.75
C PRO A 52 27.72 -27.90 17.88
N ARG A 53 28.49 -27.97 18.97
CA ARG A 53 29.48 -29.04 19.22
C ARG A 53 29.06 -30.01 20.34
N GLY A 54 27.96 -29.72 21.05
CA GLY A 54 27.43 -30.56 22.12
C GLY A 54 25.91 -30.74 22.04
N GLN A 55 25.38 -31.72 22.76
CA GLN A 55 23.94 -32.07 22.74
C GLN A 55 23.05 -30.90 23.18
N LEU A 56 23.42 -30.20 24.26
CA LEU A 56 22.68 -29.03 24.75
C LEU A 56 22.69 -27.87 23.74
N GLN A 57 23.84 -27.63 23.11
CA GLN A 57 23.98 -26.61 22.07
C GLN A 57 23.11 -26.94 20.86
N LEU A 58 23.11 -28.22 20.43
CA LEU A 58 22.29 -28.70 19.32
C LEU A 58 20.81 -28.49 19.61
N PHE A 59 20.34 -28.93 20.78
CA PHE A 59 18.95 -28.76 21.19
C PHE A 59 18.53 -27.27 21.20
N PHE A 60 19.35 -26.40 21.79
CA PHE A 60 19.07 -24.97 21.82
C PHE A 60 19.03 -24.37 20.41
N THR A 61 20.03 -24.66 19.57
CA THR A 61 20.11 -24.15 18.20
C THR A 61 18.92 -24.62 17.35
N THR A 62 18.49 -25.87 17.48
CA THR A 62 17.29 -26.39 16.80
C THR A 62 16.02 -25.63 17.20
N VAL A 63 15.81 -25.42 18.50
CA VAL A 63 14.64 -24.66 18.98
C VAL A 63 14.70 -23.20 18.54
N ALA A 64 15.88 -22.57 18.60
CA ALA A 64 16.10 -21.19 18.19
C ALA A 64 15.89 -21.00 16.69
N LEU A 65 16.38 -21.92 15.85
CA LEU A 65 16.16 -21.91 14.40
C LEU A 65 14.67 -22.10 14.07
N GLY A 66 13.98 -23.02 14.76
CA GLY A 66 12.54 -23.21 14.59
C GLY A 66 11.74 -21.95 14.95
N ALA A 67 12.07 -21.30 16.08
CA ALA A 67 11.46 -20.04 16.47
C ALA A 67 11.78 -18.91 15.47
N GLY A 68 13.02 -18.81 15.01
CA GLY A 68 13.44 -17.85 14.00
C GLY A 68 12.69 -18.02 12.68
N ALA A 69 12.49 -19.26 12.22
CA ALA A 69 11.71 -19.56 11.03
C ALA A 69 10.25 -19.09 11.16
N ILE A 70 9.61 -19.31 12.31
CA ILE A 70 8.24 -18.83 12.58
C ILE A 70 8.19 -17.30 12.57
N ILE A 71 9.14 -16.63 13.22
CA ILE A 71 9.21 -15.16 13.25
C ILE A 71 9.37 -14.61 11.83
N ASN A 72 10.31 -15.15 11.05
CA ASN A 72 10.53 -14.72 9.67
C ASN A 72 9.30 -14.93 8.79
N ALA A 73 8.61 -16.07 8.92
CA ALA A 73 7.39 -16.34 8.18
C ALA A 73 6.30 -15.30 8.46
N ASN A 74 6.12 -14.89 9.73
CA ASN A 74 5.17 -13.84 10.09
C ASN A 74 5.57 -12.48 9.52
N ILE A 75 6.85 -12.10 9.63
CA ILE A 75 7.37 -10.84 9.07
C ILE A 75 7.12 -10.78 7.56
N ILE A 76 7.47 -11.84 6.83
CA ILE A 76 7.26 -11.92 5.38
C ILE A 76 5.77 -11.86 5.03
N GLY A 77 4.92 -12.53 5.82
CA GLY A 77 3.46 -12.48 5.64
C GLY A 77 2.89 -11.06 5.77
N GLU A 78 3.26 -10.34 6.83
CA GLU A 78 2.82 -8.95 7.03
C GLU A 78 3.37 -8.02 5.95
N LEU A 79 4.64 -8.20 5.54
CA LEU A 79 5.23 -7.43 4.45
C LEU A 79 4.46 -7.64 3.14
N ALA A 80 4.07 -8.87 2.81
CA ALA A 80 3.27 -9.17 1.64
C ALA A 80 1.91 -8.43 1.69
N VAL A 81 1.23 -8.45 2.85
CA VAL A 81 -0.03 -7.73 3.04
C VAL A 81 0.14 -6.22 2.86
N ILE A 82 1.21 -5.63 3.40
CA ILE A 82 1.52 -4.20 3.25
C ILE A 82 1.75 -3.87 1.77
N LEU A 83 2.52 -4.69 1.04
CA LEU A 83 2.77 -4.50 -0.38
C LEU A 83 1.49 -4.59 -1.21
N THR A 84 0.60 -5.55 -0.90
CA THR A 84 -0.70 -5.64 -1.56
C THR A 84 -1.56 -4.42 -1.27
N LYS A 85 -1.59 -3.92 -0.02
CA LYS A 85 -2.33 -2.70 0.33
C LYS A 85 -1.79 -1.47 -0.39
N MET A 86 -0.47 -1.31 -0.45
CA MET A 86 0.21 -0.20 -1.12
C MET A 86 -0.10 -0.16 -2.62
N ASN A 87 -0.10 -1.32 -3.27
CA ASN A 87 -0.33 -1.44 -4.71
C ASN A 87 -1.81 -1.60 -5.08
N ARG A 88 -2.73 -1.68 -4.11
CA ARG A 88 -4.16 -1.99 -4.34
C ARG A 88 -4.82 -1.11 -5.39
N LYS A 89 -4.63 0.22 -5.34
CA LYS A 89 -5.22 1.15 -6.31
C LYS A 89 -4.70 0.90 -7.73
N SER A 90 -3.39 0.69 -7.87
CA SER A 90 -2.75 0.40 -9.15
C SER A 90 -3.24 -0.92 -9.73
N THR A 91 -3.25 -1.98 -8.91
CA THR A 91 -3.75 -3.30 -9.30
C THR A 91 -5.21 -3.25 -9.73
N ASN A 92 -6.07 -2.57 -8.97
CA ASN A 92 -7.50 -2.43 -9.32
C ASN A 92 -7.71 -1.76 -10.68
N PHE A 93 -6.98 -0.67 -10.96
CA PHE A 93 -7.08 0.01 -12.24
C PHE A 93 -6.60 -0.87 -13.39
N GLN A 94 -5.49 -1.58 -13.20
CA GLN A 94 -4.98 -2.52 -14.19
C GLN A 94 -6.01 -3.62 -14.50
N THR A 95 -6.65 -4.19 -13.47
CA THR A 95 -7.71 -5.19 -13.66
C THR A 95 -8.92 -4.64 -14.43
N LYS A 96 -9.30 -3.37 -14.20
CA LYS A 96 -10.37 -2.71 -14.97
C LYS A 96 -9.97 -2.56 -16.45
N LEU A 97 -8.72 -2.15 -16.73
CA LEU A 97 -8.21 -2.06 -18.10
C LEU A 97 -8.15 -3.42 -18.79
N ASP A 98 -7.69 -4.46 -18.09
CA ASP A 98 -7.63 -5.82 -18.64
C ASP A 98 -9.03 -6.33 -18.99
N THR A 99 -10.01 -6.10 -18.11
CA THR A 99 -11.42 -6.44 -18.36
C THR A 99 -11.98 -5.70 -19.59
N ALA A 100 -11.68 -4.42 -19.73
CA ALA A 100 -12.09 -3.63 -20.89
C ALA A 100 -11.44 -4.16 -22.18
N ASN A 101 -10.14 -4.49 -22.15
CA ASN A 101 -9.42 -5.09 -23.27
C ASN A 101 -10.03 -6.41 -23.71
N ASP A 102 -10.33 -7.30 -22.76
CA ASP A 102 -10.96 -8.58 -23.05
C ASP A 102 -12.36 -8.40 -23.66
N ALA A 103 -13.16 -7.46 -23.15
CA ALA A 103 -14.46 -7.13 -23.72
C ALA A 103 -14.34 -6.62 -25.17
N MET A 104 -13.40 -5.72 -25.45
CA MET A 104 -13.17 -5.18 -26.79
C MET A 104 -12.72 -6.27 -27.79
N ARG A 105 -11.88 -7.21 -27.35
CA ARG A 105 -11.47 -8.36 -28.15
C ARG A 105 -12.62 -9.30 -28.44
N ASN A 106 -13.44 -9.61 -27.43
CA ASN A 106 -14.62 -10.48 -27.60
C ASN A 106 -15.66 -9.90 -28.56
N LEU A 107 -15.78 -8.57 -28.61
CA LEU A 107 -16.65 -7.85 -29.54
C LEU A 107 -16.06 -7.71 -30.95
N GLY A 108 -14.81 -8.12 -31.16
CA GLY A 108 -14.14 -8.01 -32.46
C GLY A 108 -13.86 -6.57 -32.90
N LEU A 109 -13.63 -5.66 -31.95
CA LEU A 109 -13.36 -4.25 -32.28
C LEU A 109 -12.03 -4.11 -33.06
N PRO A 110 -11.93 -3.19 -34.04
CA PRO A 110 -10.67 -2.92 -34.74
C PRO A 110 -9.56 -2.47 -33.76
N GLU A 111 -8.33 -2.92 -33.98
CA GLU A 111 -7.17 -2.61 -33.12
C GLU A 111 -6.99 -1.10 -32.87
N LYS A 112 -7.18 -0.29 -33.92
CA LYS A 112 -7.10 1.17 -33.83
C LYS A 112 -8.08 1.75 -32.78
N LEU A 113 -9.30 1.22 -32.73
CA LEU A 113 -10.33 1.66 -31.78
C LEU A 113 -10.00 1.18 -30.35
N GLN A 114 -9.41 0.00 -30.20
CA GLN A 114 -9.00 -0.51 -28.89
C GLN A 114 -7.90 0.36 -28.26
N VAL A 115 -6.92 0.78 -29.07
CA VAL A 115 -5.83 1.67 -28.64
C VAL A 115 -6.36 3.05 -28.26
N GLU A 116 -7.32 3.57 -29.00
CA GLU A 116 -7.96 4.85 -28.70
C GLU A 116 -8.69 4.81 -27.35
N ILE A 117 -9.52 3.78 -27.13
CA ILE A 117 -10.28 3.59 -25.88
C ILE A 117 -9.34 3.39 -24.68
N THR A 118 -8.31 2.55 -24.80
CA THR A 118 -7.34 2.35 -23.70
C THR A 118 -6.51 3.59 -23.39
N GLY A 119 -6.10 4.33 -24.43
CA GLY A 119 -5.43 5.62 -24.29
C GLY A 119 -6.29 6.62 -23.52
N PHE A 120 -7.56 6.72 -23.87
CA PHE A 120 -8.53 7.55 -23.18
C PHE A 120 -8.70 7.13 -21.71
N LEU A 121 -8.99 5.85 -21.44
CA LEU A 121 -9.16 5.34 -20.07
C LEU A 121 -7.92 5.58 -19.18
N THR A 122 -6.73 5.47 -19.77
CA THR A 122 -5.46 5.73 -19.06
C THR A 122 -5.28 7.21 -18.76
N TYR A 123 -5.57 8.09 -19.73
CA TYR A 123 -5.52 9.54 -19.55
C TYR A 123 -6.53 10.03 -18.50
N SER A 124 -7.76 9.52 -18.54
CA SER A 124 -8.84 9.95 -17.66
C SER A 124 -8.77 9.36 -16.24
N LYS A 125 -7.81 8.47 -15.95
CA LYS A 125 -7.69 7.75 -14.68
C LYS A 125 -7.78 8.67 -13.46
N SER A 126 -6.93 9.69 -13.38
CA SER A 126 -6.84 10.57 -12.19
C SER A 126 -8.14 11.35 -11.96
N LEU A 127 -8.81 11.72 -13.04
CA LEU A 127 -10.09 12.43 -13.02
C LEU A 127 -11.21 11.51 -12.51
N LEU A 128 -11.29 10.28 -13.05
CA LEU A 128 -12.25 9.26 -12.60
C LEU A 128 -12.03 8.85 -11.14
N GLU A 129 -10.77 8.67 -10.70
CA GLU A 129 -10.46 8.34 -9.31
C GLU A 129 -10.91 9.45 -8.35
N SER A 130 -10.62 10.71 -8.68
CA SER A 130 -11.05 11.85 -7.86
C SER A 130 -12.58 11.97 -7.79
N GLN A 131 -13.29 11.62 -8.88
CA GLN A 131 -14.75 11.59 -8.90
C GLN A 131 -15.32 10.49 -8.01
N GLN A 132 -14.84 9.25 -8.17
CA GLN A 132 -15.31 8.11 -7.37
C GLN A 132 -15.08 8.34 -5.88
N GLU A 133 -13.90 8.87 -5.51
CA GLU A 133 -13.59 9.19 -4.11
C GLU A 133 -14.53 10.26 -3.53
N LEU A 134 -14.89 11.28 -4.32
CA LEU A 134 -15.82 12.30 -3.89
C LEU A 134 -17.25 11.74 -3.71
N GLU A 135 -17.75 10.95 -4.66
CA GLU A 135 -19.08 10.35 -4.57
C GLU A 135 -19.18 9.38 -3.38
N GLU A 136 -18.19 8.51 -3.20
CA GLU A 136 -18.11 7.60 -2.06
C GLU A 136 -18.09 8.38 -0.74
N PHE A 137 -17.28 9.45 -0.66
CA PHE A 137 -17.23 10.33 0.51
C PHE A 137 -18.60 10.98 0.80
N LEU A 138 -19.26 11.53 -0.21
CA LEU A 138 -20.56 12.18 -0.05
C LEU A 138 -21.68 11.19 0.33
N TYR A 139 -21.54 9.91 -0.03
CA TYR A 139 -22.47 8.84 0.37
C TYR A 139 -22.26 8.37 1.82
N MET A 140 -21.02 8.40 2.32
CA MET A 140 -20.69 7.97 3.69
C MET A 140 -21.12 8.96 4.79
N ILE A 141 -21.40 10.22 4.43
CA ILE A 141 -21.73 11.28 5.38
C ILE A 141 -23.23 11.53 5.48
N SER A 142 -23.68 12.04 6.63
CA SER A 142 -25.09 12.38 6.84
C SER A 142 -25.59 13.46 5.86
N PRO A 143 -26.89 13.50 5.52
CA PRO A 143 -27.44 14.49 4.59
C PRO A 143 -27.14 15.95 4.99
N SER A 144 -27.16 16.25 6.29
CA SER A 144 -26.86 17.60 6.80
C SER A 144 -25.38 17.97 6.66
N SER A 145 -24.47 17.01 6.83
CA SER A 145 -23.03 17.20 6.57
C SER A 145 -22.74 17.34 5.08
N ARG A 146 -23.41 16.55 4.24
CA ARG A 146 -23.29 16.62 2.76
C ARG A 146 -23.62 18.01 2.24
N GLN A 147 -24.71 18.60 2.70
CA GLN A 147 -25.09 19.97 2.31
C GLN A 147 -24.02 21.00 2.69
N LYS A 148 -23.41 20.88 3.88
CA LYS A 148 -22.32 21.78 4.30
C LYS A 148 -21.08 21.65 3.42
N VAL A 149 -20.71 20.42 3.07
CA VAL A 149 -19.56 20.13 2.19
C VAL A 149 -19.80 20.67 0.78
N LEU A 150 -20.97 20.38 0.19
CA LEU A 150 -21.33 20.86 -1.14
C LEU A 150 -21.40 22.38 -1.18
N LYS A 151 -22.01 22.99 -0.16
CA LYS A 151 -22.03 24.45 -0.01
C LYS A 151 -20.61 24.99 0.01
N PHE A 152 -19.70 24.43 0.81
CA PHE A 152 -18.32 24.89 0.86
C PHE A 152 -17.60 24.77 -0.50
N MET A 153 -17.70 23.61 -1.18
CA MET A 153 -17.08 23.42 -2.50
C MET A 153 -17.59 24.41 -3.56
N PHE A 154 -18.91 24.59 -3.65
CA PHE A 154 -19.51 25.40 -4.70
C PHE A 154 -19.60 26.89 -4.38
N THR A 155 -19.50 27.29 -3.11
CA THR A 155 -19.55 28.72 -2.74
C THR A 155 -18.43 29.49 -3.42
N THR A 156 -17.20 28.95 -3.48
CA THR A 156 -16.09 29.59 -4.20
C THR A 156 -16.39 29.70 -5.70
N ALA A 157 -16.84 28.62 -6.33
CA ALA A 157 -17.18 28.62 -7.76
C ALA A 157 -18.37 29.54 -8.12
N LEU A 158 -19.35 29.67 -7.21
CA LEU A 158 -20.52 30.54 -7.38
C LEU A 158 -20.16 32.02 -7.16
N MET A 159 -19.27 32.33 -6.21
CA MET A 159 -18.83 33.70 -5.94
C MET A 159 -18.01 34.31 -7.09
N ASP A 160 -17.27 33.47 -7.81
CA ASP A 160 -16.51 33.89 -8.99
C ASP A 160 -17.40 34.22 -10.20
N ASN A 161 -18.67 33.82 -10.18
CA ASN A 161 -19.60 34.05 -11.27
C ASN A 161 -20.33 35.42 -11.11
N PRO A 162 -20.29 36.30 -12.14
CA PRO A 162 -20.93 37.62 -12.11
C PRO A 162 -22.44 37.60 -11.79
N ILE A 163 -23.13 36.50 -12.07
CA ILE A 163 -24.58 36.35 -11.85
C ILE A 163 -24.92 36.33 -10.35
N PHE A 164 -24.02 35.81 -9.51
CA PHE A 164 -24.27 35.62 -8.08
C PHE A 164 -23.57 36.65 -7.18
N GLN A 165 -22.91 37.66 -7.78
CA GLN A 165 -22.26 38.73 -7.03
C GLN A 165 -23.30 39.58 -6.27
N GLY A 166 -23.14 39.65 -4.95
CA GLY A 166 -23.87 40.59 -4.08
C GLY A 166 -25.00 40.01 -3.22
N SER A 167 -25.31 38.70 -3.30
CA SER A 167 -26.32 38.09 -2.41
C SER A 167 -25.94 36.70 -1.90
N GLN A 168 -25.49 36.66 -0.65
CA GLN A 168 -25.21 35.41 0.08
C GLN A 168 -26.47 34.52 0.21
N VAL A 169 -27.65 35.13 0.23
CA VAL A 169 -28.94 34.42 0.34
C VAL A 169 -29.22 33.57 -0.90
N VAL A 170 -28.86 34.07 -2.08
CA VAL A 170 -29.04 33.34 -3.35
C VAL A 170 -28.03 32.19 -3.44
N ILE A 171 -26.79 32.42 -3.04
CA ILE A 171 -25.75 31.37 -2.98
C ILE A 171 -26.18 30.25 -2.03
N ASP A 172 -26.72 30.59 -0.87
CA ASP A 172 -27.22 29.63 0.13
C ASP A 172 -28.42 28.83 -0.40
N PHE A 173 -29.32 29.45 -1.16
CA PHE A 173 -30.47 28.77 -1.77
C PHE A 173 -30.06 27.84 -2.93
N VAL A 174 -29.16 28.30 -3.79
CA VAL A 174 -28.67 27.52 -4.94
C VAL A 174 -27.81 26.35 -4.47
N SER A 175 -26.89 26.58 -3.54
CA SER A 175 -26.04 25.52 -3.00
C SER A 175 -26.80 24.38 -2.31
N ALA A 176 -27.99 24.66 -1.76
CA ALA A 176 -28.87 23.64 -1.18
C ALA A 176 -29.57 22.75 -2.22
N ARG A 177 -29.60 23.16 -3.50
CA ARG A 177 -30.28 22.46 -4.61
C ARG A 177 -29.34 22.04 -5.74
N LEU A 178 -28.04 22.30 -5.61
CA LEU A 178 -27.05 21.87 -6.59
C LEU A 178 -26.91 20.34 -6.58
N ASP A 179 -27.12 19.75 -7.75
CA ASP A 179 -26.74 18.36 -8.02
C ASP A 179 -25.43 18.34 -8.80
N THR A 180 -24.47 17.59 -8.31
CA THR A 180 -23.14 17.52 -8.93
C THR A 180 -23.17 16.46 -10.02
N LYS A 181 -23.18 16.88 -11.28
CA LYS A 181 -22.94 15.99 -12.44
C LYS A 181 -21.59 16.32 -13.04
N ILE A 182 -20.69 15.34 -13.06
CA ILE A 182 -19.36 15.49 -13.66
C ILE A 182 -19.33 14.61 -14.90
N LEU A 183 -19.06 15.23 -16.05
CA LEU A 183 -19.02 14.58 -17.35
C LEU A 183 -17.57 14.40 -17.79
N LEU A 184 -17.30 13.33 -18.54
CA LEU A 184 -15.99 13.13 -19.17
C LEU A 184 -15.75 14.21 -20.24
N PRO A 185 -14.50 14.58 -20.55
CA PRO A 185 -14.19 15.68 -21.48
C PRO A 185 -14.79 15.53 -22.88
N GLU A 186 -15.03 14.30 -23.32
CA GLU A 186 -15.59 13.98 -24.65
C GLU A 186 -17.12 13.87 -24.65
N TYR A 187 -17.78 13.95 -23.49
CA TYR A 187 -19.23 13.95 -23.44
C TYR A 187 -19.78 15.30 -23.91
N ILE A 188 -20.68 15.24 -24.88
CA ILE A 188 -21.42 16.42 -25.31
C ILE A 188 -22.38 16.80 -24.18
N VAL A 189 -22.16 17.98 -23.59
CA VAL A 189 -22.93 18.47 -22.43
C VAL A 189 -24.33 18.95 -22.85
N VAL A 190 -24.42 19.60 -24.01
CA VAL A 190 -25.66 20.09 -24.61
C VAL A 190 -25.51 20.04 -26.12
N THR A 191 -26.48 19.49 -26.86
CA THR A 191 -26.48 19.56 -28.33
C THR A 191 -27.34 20.72 -28.83
N GLN A 192 -26.93 21.34 -29.95
CA GLN A 192 -27.69 22.44 -30.54
C GLN A 192 -29.02 21.92 -31.11
N GLY A 193 -30.15 22.39 -30.54
CA GLY A 193 -31.49 22.02 -30.98
C GLY A 193 -32.25 21.08 -30.03
N GLU A 194 -31.61 20.60 -28.96
CA GLU A 194 -32.31 19.95 -27.85
C GLU A 194 -33.14 20.98 -27.06
N MET A 195 -34.38 20.61 -26.69
CA MET A 195 -35.10 21.35 -25.65
C MET A 195 -34.38 21.11 -24.33
N GLY A 196 -33.96 22.19 -23.67
CA GLY A 196 -33.29 22.09 -22.38
C GLY A 196 -34.25 21.58 -21.31
N ASP A 197 -34.13 20.30 -20.96
CA ASP A 197 -34.68 19.76 -19.72
C ASP A 197 -33.62 19.92 -18.63
N CYS A 198 -33.81 20.95 -17.80
CA CYS A 198 -33.04 21.17 -16.57
C CYS A 198 -33.79 20.59 -15.37
#